data_AF-A0AAE1C6K6-F1
#
_entry.id   AF-A0AAE1C6K6-F1
#
_cell.length_a   1.000
_cell.length_b   1.000
_cell.length_c   1.000
_cell.angle_alpha   90.00
_cell.angle_beta   90.00
_cell.angle_gamma   90.00
#
_symmetry.space_group_name_H-M   'P 1'
#
loop_
_entity.id
_entity.type
_entity.pdbx_description
1 polymer ?
#
loop_
_entity_poly.entity_id
_entity_poly.type
_entity_poly.pdbx_seq_one_letter_code
_entity_poly.pdbx_strand_id
1 'polypeptide(L)'
;MLKDGHLGIPSTVIPSLSIVVGLLLVFRNSTSYERFWQGTQHLTAIETCIRNLSRTFFTCSYKANGPPLTEAERADTERTVRILLAMMYATKHHLRAEWGSTNLPLLMPNSEVVRRRRESHSMAKPEYSELLPAGTRGFEDQGLGLLLQLSIQVEAYIKRGHDRGWFHAPQASQLTVQLNALVSAYGSLETIHLTPLPVAYLIHMRQVLALFCCVVPFALVGEMGWWSIMLTSFIAFTLYGIEAIGAQVEDPFGQDRADIKVDAICEDLRVETSVLLQEWQRGSDMFPRELSRS
;
A
#
# COMPACT_ATOMS: atom_id res chain seq x y z
N MET A 1 34.41 -34.11 41.53
CA MET A 1 35.21 -33.10 42.26
C MET A 1 34.92 -31.75 41.63
N LEU A 2 33.94 -31.04 42.19
CA LEU A 2 33.73 -29.61 41.99
C LEU A 2 34.84 -28.90 42.78
N LYS A 3 35.79 -28.30 42.07
CA LYS A 3 36.71 -27.30 42.63
C LYS A 3 36.47 -26.03 41.83
N ASP A 4 36.10 -24.99 42.57
CA ASP A 4 35.85 -23.60 42.15
C ASP A 4 34.55 -23.39 41.36
N GLY A 5 33.53 -22.92 42.09
CA GLY A 5 32.16 -22.68 41.63
C GLY A 5 32.02 -21.52 40.65
N HIS A 6 32.65 -21.63 39.48
CA HIS A 6 32.50 -20.68 38.38
C HIS A 6 31.49 -21.20 37.37
N LEU A 7 30.30 -20.61 37.38
CA LEU A 7 29.25 -20.76 36.36
C LEU A 7 29.65 -19.99 35.09
N GLY A 8 30.85 -20.24 34.56
CA GLY A 8 31.45 -19.54 33.43
C GLY A 8 31.29 -20.34 32.15
N ILE A 9 30.55 -19.80 31.18
CA ILE A 9 30.48 -20.35 29.81
C ILE A 9 31.79 -19.97 29.07
N PRO A 10 32.38 -20.84 28.23
CA PRO A 10 33.57 -20.48 27.46
C PRO A 10 33.36 -19.20 26.65
N SER A 11 34.31 -18.25 26.72
CA SER A 11 34.21 -16.95 26.06
C SER A 11 34.15 -17.03 24.53
N THR A 12 34.54 -18.17 23.95
CA THR A 12 34.43 -18.46 22.50
C THR A 12 33.00 -18.66 22.01
N VAL A 13 32.04 -18.94 22.91
CA VAL A 13 30.64 -19.15 22.53
C VAL A 13 29.97 -17.83 22.13
N ILE A 14 30.31 -16.71 22.79
CA ILE A 14 29.65 -15.41 22.55
C ILE A 14 29.84 -14.95 21.10
N PRO A 15 31.06 -14.86 20.52
CA PRO A 15 31.22 -14.36 19.15
C PRO A 15 30.44 -15.18 18.12
N SER A 16 30.38 -16.50 18.28
CA SER A 16 29.63 -17.38 17.37
C SER A 16 28.12 -17.12 17.41
N LEU A 17 27.54 -17.02 18.61
CA LEU A 17 26.11 -16.73 18.78
C LEU A 17 25.78 -15.29 18.35
N SER A 18 26.67 -14.33 18.63
CA SER A 18 26.52 -12.94 18.21
C SER A 18 26.44 -12.79 16.69
N ILE A 19 27.27 -13.53 15.94
CA ILE A 19 27.21 -13.53 14.47
C ILE A 19 25.87 -14.07 13.98
N VAL A 20 25.40 -15.18 14.55
CA VAL A 20 24.11 -15.79 14.15
C VAL A 20 22.94 -14.84 14.44
N VAL A 21 22.88 -14.27 15.65
CA VAL A 21 21.83 -13.33 16.06
C VAL A 21 21.88 -12.05 15.22
N GLY A 22 23.08 -11.51 15.00
CA GLY A 22 23.29 -10.33 14.18
C GLY A 22 22.81 -10.52 12.74
N LEU A 23 23.18 -11.65 12.11
CA LEU A 23 22.72 -11.98 10.75
C LEU A 23 21.19 -12.14 10.69
N LEU A 24 20.58 -12.85 11.65
CA LEU A 24 19.12 -13.01 11.71
C LEU A 24 18.41 -11.64 11.81
N LEU A 25 18.91 -10.74 12.67
CA LEU A 25 18.39 -9.39 12.82
C LEU A 25 18.51 -8.57 11.54
N VAL A 26 19.67 -8.62 10.88
CA VAL A 26 19.90 -7.90 9.62
C VAL A 26 18.98 -8.41 8.52
N PHE A 27 18.86 -9.72 8.33
CA PHE A 27 17.99 -10.28 7.29
C PHE A 27 16.53 -9.95 7.53
N ARG A 28 16.05 -10.04 8.79
CA ARG A 28 14.69 -9.64 9.11
C ARG A 28 14.45 -8.16 8.82
N ASN A 29 15.31 -7.29 9.34
CA ASN A 29 15.10 -5.85 9.17
C ASN A 29 15.22 -5.42 7.71
N SER A 30 16.13 -6.04 6.95
CA SER A 30 16.21 -5.82 5.50
C SER A 30 14.91 -6.21 4.80
N THR A 31 14.31 -7.34 5.19
CA THR A 31 13.05 -7.81 4.59
C THR A 31 11.87 -6.91 4.98
N SER A 32 11.76 -6.51 6.24
CA SER A 32 10.74 -5.56 6.69
C SER A 32 10.87 -4.21 5.98
N TYR A 33 12.10 -3.69 5.88
CA TYR A 33 12.36 -2.43 5.18
C TYR A 33 12.01 -2.50 3.69
N GLU A 34 12.35 -3.61 3.02
CA GLU A 34 11.99 -3.82 1.62
C GLU A 34 10.48 -3.74 1.40
N ARG A 35 9.66 -4.36 2.28
CA ARG A 35 8.19 -4.28 2.22
C ARG A 35 7.70 -2.83 2.33
N PHE A 36 8.25 -2.07 3.28
CA PHE A 36 7.89 -0.66 3.47
C PHE A 36 8.25 0.20 2.26
N TRP A 37 9.46 0.02 1.75
CA TRP A 37 9.96 0.75 0.59
C TRP A 37 9.16 0.43 -0.67
N GLN A 38 8.95 -0.86 -0.97
CA GLN A 38 8.12 -1.30 -2.10
C GLN A 38 6.67 -0.81 -1.97
N GLY A 39 6.10 -0.86 -0.77
CA GLY A 39 4.76 -0.33 -0.50
C GLY A 39 4.63 1.15 -0.86
N THR A 40 5.63 1.95 -0.49
CA THR A 40 5.69 3.38 -0.85
C THR A 40 5.82 3.54 -2.37
N GLN A 41 6.75 2.82 -3.00
CA GLN A 41 6.98 2.90 -4.45
C GLN A 41 5.73 2.57 -5.27
N HIS A 42 5.00 1.52 -4.90
CA HIS A 42 3.80 1.12 -5.63
C HIS A 42 2.62 2.08 -5.40
N LEU A 43 2.46 2.67 -4.21
CA LEU A 43 1.47 3.73 -3.99
C LEU A 43 1.77 4.96 -4.85
N THR A 44 3.03 5.40 -4.90
CA THR A 44 3.46 6.50 -5.78
C THR A 44 3.26 6.16 -7.26
N ALA A 45 3.43 4.91 -7.67
CA ALA A 45 3.18 4.48 -9.04
C ALA A 45 1.69 4.59 -9.42
N ILE A 46 0.78 4.19 -8.52
CA ILE A 46 -0.67 4.35 -8.71
C ILE A 46 -1.03 5.83 -8.86
N GLU A 47 -0.57 6.66 -7.93
CA GLU A 47 -0.79 8.11 -7.94
C GLU A 47 -0.27 8.75 -9.25
N THR A 48 0.93 8.39 -9.69
CA THR A 48 1.53 8.86 -10.93
C THR A 48 0.71 8.46 -12.16
N CYS A 49 0.20 7.22 -12.20
CA CYS A 49 -0.67 6.77 -13.29
C CYS A 49 -1.99 7.55 -13.31
N ILE A 50 -2.60 7.79 -12.14
CA ILE A 50 -3.82 8.60 -12.01
C ILE A 50 -3.57 10.03 -12.53
N ARG A 51 -2.49 10.69 -12.11
CA ARG A 51 -2.12 12.03 -12.58
C ARG A 51 -1.92 12.06 -14.10
N ASN A 52 -1.17 11.10 -14.64
CA ASN A 52 -0.89 11.03 -16.07
C ASN A 52 -2.16 10.81 -16.90
N LEU A 53 -3.00 9.86 -16.49
CA LEU A 53 -4.27 9.58 -17.17
C LEU A 53 -5.21 10.80 -17.08
N SER A 54 -5.35 11.41 -15.90
CA SER A 54 -6.19 12.59 -15.69
C SER A 54 -5.73 13.76 -16.58
N ARG A 55 -4.43 14.03 -16.63
CA ARG A 55 -3.85 15.05 -17.50
C ARG A 55 -4.18 14.77 -18.97
N THR A 56 -3.92 13.56 -19.46
CA THR A 56 -4.22 13.23 -20.87
C THR A 56 -5.71 13.25 -21.18
N PHE A 57 -6.57 12.82 -20.25
CA PHE A 57 -8.02 12.91 -20.43
C PHE A 57 -8.48 14.35 -20.54
N PHE A 58 -7.99 15.26 -19.70
CA PHE A 58 -8.36 16.68 -19.82
C PHE A 58 -7.82 17.35 -21.09
N THR A 59 -6.62 16.98 -21.56
CA THR A 59 -5.96 17.62 -22.71
C THR A 59 -6.27 17.01 -24.06
N CYS A 60 -6.77 15.77 -24.13
CA CYS A 60 -6.93 15.08 -25.41
C CYS A 60 -8.33 14.55 -25.67
N SER A 61 -9.26 14.65 -24.70
CA SER A 61 -10.64 14.19 -24.89
C SER A 61 -11.50 15.21 -25.65
N TYR A 62 -11.06 15.61 -26.84
CA TYR A 62 -11.81 16.45 -27.76
C TYR A 62 -11.28 16.26 -29.19
N LYS A 63 -12.00 16.78 -30.19
CA LYS A 63 -11.52 16.82 -31.58
C LYS A 63 -10.95 18.20 -31.89
N ALA A 64 -9.69 18.28 -32.31
CA ALA A 64 -9.02 19.55 -32.62
C ALA A 64 -9.80 20.42 -33.63
N ASN A 65 -10.37 19.80 -34.66
CA ASN A 65 -11.16 20.47 -35.70
C ASN A 65 -12.65 20.08 -35.66
N GLY A 66 -13.15 19.64 -34.51
CA GLY A 66 -14.54 19.21 -34.34
C GLY A 66 -15.42 20.24 -33.65
N PRO A 67 -16.74 19.97 -33.55
CA PRO A 67 -17.62 20.77 -32.70
C PRO A 67 -17.15 20.71 -31.24
N PRO A 68 -17.52 21.72 -30.42
CA PRO A 68 -17.27 21.67 -28.98
C PRO A 68 -17.88 20.41 -28.37
N LEU A 69 -17.28 19.95 -27.28
CA LEU A 69 -17.75 18.79 -26.51
C LEU A 69 -19.23 18.93 -26.15
N THR A 70 -19.99 17.87 -26.40
CA THR A 70 -21.35 17.77 -25.88
C THR A 70 -21.34 17.64 -24.36
N GLU A 71 -22.42 18.03 -23.70
CA GLU A 71 -22.52 17.93 -22.23
C GLU A 71 -22.36 16.48 -21.74
N ALA A 72 -22.88 15.51 -22.51
CA ALA A 72 -22.72 14.10 -22.20
C ALA A 72 -21.26 13.63 -22.30
N GLU A 73 -20.51 14.08 -23.31
CA GLU A 73 -19.09 13.79 -23.45
C GLU A 73 -18.27 14.43 -22.33
N ARG A 74 -18.62 15.66 -21.95
CA ARG A 74 -17.99 16.36 -20.83
C ARG A 74 -18.18 15.62 -19.52
N ALA A 75 -19.41 15.20 -19.24
CA ALA A 75 -19.77 14.42 -18.07
C ALA A 75 -19.08 13.04 -18.04
N ASP A 76 -18.90 12.40 -19.21
CA ASP A 76 -18.17 11.12 -19.34
C ASP A 76 -16.69 11.27 -18.94
N THR A 77 -16.03 12.33 -19.40
CA THR A 77 -14.64 12.66 -19.02
C THR A 77 -14.52 12.95 -17.53
N GLU A 78 -15.38 13.81 -16.99
CA GLU A 78 -15.41 14.16 -15.57
C GLU A 78 -15.62 12.91 -14.70
N ARG A 79 -16.62 12.10 -15.05
CA ARG A 79 -16.92 10.85 -14.35
C ARG A 79 -15.70 9.91 -14.35
N THR A 80 -15.01 9.80 -15.48
CA THR A 80 -13.83 8.92 -15.59
C THR A 80 -12.68 9.40 -14.71
N VAL A 81 -12.45 10.71 -14.62
CA VAL A 81 -11.42 11.26 -13.71
C VAL A 81 -11.80 11.05 -12.24
N ARG A 82 -13.08 11.21 -11.87
CA ARG A 82 -13.57 10.86 -10.52
C ARG A 82 -13.37 9.38 -10.21
N ILE A 83 -13.58 8.50 -11.20
CA ILE A 83 -13.29 7.06 -11.07
C ILE A 83 -11.81 6.80 -10.83
N LEU A 84 -10.89 7.46 -11.54
CA LEU A 84 -9.45 7.32 -11.31
C LEU A 84 -9.09 7.67 -9.86
N LEU A 85 -9.66 8.74 -9.32
CA LEU A 85 -9.49 9.09 -7.91
C LEU A 85 -10.09 8.03 -6.98
N ALA A 86 -11.29 7.53 -7.29
CA ALA A 86 -11.93 6.47 -6.52
C ALA A 86 -11.10 5.17 -6.50
N MET A 87 -10.29 4.88 -7.52
CA MET A 87 -9.35 3.73 -7.52
C MET A 87 -8.27 3.89 -6.43
N MET A 88 -7.79 5.10 -6.15
CA MET A 88 -6.85 5.33 -5.06
C MET A 88 -7.50 5.04 -3.70
N TYR A 89 -8.74 5.49 -3.49
CA TYR A 89 -9.51 5.18 -2.28
C TYR A 89 -9.79 3.68 -2.15
N ALA A 90 -10.16 3.01 -3.24
CA ALA A 90 -10.34 1.55 -3.26
C ALA A 90 -9.05 0.82 -2.84
N THR A 91 -7.89 1.27 -3.32
CA THR A 91 -6.57 0.76 -2.90
C THR A 91 -6.36 0.92 -1.40
N LYS A 92 -6.58 2.13 -0.86
CA LYS A 92 -6.46 2.41 0.59
C LYS A 92 -7.30 1.44 1.42
N HIS A 93 -8.56 1.28 1.06
CA HIS A 93 -9.48 0.42 1.83
C HIS A 93 -9.14 -1.06 1.72
N HIS A 94 -8.66 -1.50 0.55
CA HIS A 94 -8.14 -2.85 0.39
C HIS A 94 -6.98 -3.10 1.37
N LEU A 95 -5.96 -2.23 1.37
CA LEU A 95 -4.73 -2.41 2.16
C LEU A 95 -4.95 -2.35 3.67
N ARG A 96 -5.97 -1.61 4.13
CA ARG A 96 -6.32 -1.54 5.56
C ARG A 96 -7.28 -2.61 6.01
N ALA A 97 -7.63 -3.55 5.12
CA ALA A 97 -8.65 -4.54 5.40
C ALA A 97 -9.97 -3.92 5.90
N GLU A 98 -10.28 -2.69 5.47
CA GLU A 98 -11.49 -1.94 5.84
C GLU A 98 -12.70 -2.38 5.00
N TRP A 99 -12.89 -3.69 4.90
CA TRP A 99 -14.09 -4.32 4.40
C TRP A 99 -15.07 -4.41 5.57
N GLY A 100 -16.37 -4.34 5.32
CA GLY A 100 -17.37 -4.70 6.33
C GLY A 100 -17.27 -6.15 6.85
N SER A 101 -16.21 -6.91 6.47
CA SER A 101 -15.99 -8.32 6.75
C SER A 101 -14.58 -8.73 7.26
N THR A 102 -13.58 -7.85 7.44
CA THR A 102 -12.21 -8.33 7.81
C THR A 102 -11.83 -8.14 9.28
N ASN A 103 -12.64 -7.42 10.05
CA ASN A 103 -12.60 -7.47 11.52
C ASN A 103 -13.37 -8.68 12.10
N LEU A 104 -13.41 -9.81 11.39
CA LEU A 104 -13.99 -11.03 11.92
C LEU A 104 -12.88 -11.85 12.61
N PRO A 105 -12.89 -12.01 13.95
CA PRO A 105 -11.95 -12.88 14.65
C PRO A 105 -11.84 -14.27 14.02
N LEU A 106 -10.61 -14.80 13.97
CA LEU A 106 -10.20 -16.07 13.34
C LEU A 106 -11.02 -17.31 13.78
N LEU A 107 -11.80 -17.20 14.86
CA LEU A 107 -12.64 -18.23 15.45
C LEU A 107 -14.14 -18.08 15.14
N MET A 108 -14.53 -17.18 14.24
CA MET A 108 -15.95 -17.02 13.92
C MET A 108 -16.52 -18.22 13.14
N PRO A 109 -17.71 -18.72 13.50
CA PRO A 109 -18.43 -19.75 12.74
C PRO A 109 -18.67 -19.31 11.29
N ASN A 110 -18.47 -20.21 10.33
CA ASN A 110 -18.67 -19.95 8.89
C ASN A 110 -20.05 -19.35 8.57
N SER A 111 -21.09 -19.67 9.35
CA SER A 111 -22.43 -19.08 9.18
C SER A 111 -22.48 -17.58 9.46
N GLU A 112 -21.73 -17.09 10.44
CA GLU A 112 -21.65 -15.66 10.77
C GLU A 112 -20.71 -14.91 9.84
N VAL A 113 -19.65 -15.56 9.34
CA VAL A 113 -18.79 -15.04 8.27
C VAL A 113 -19.61 -14.83 7.00
N VAL A 114 -20.43 -15.82 6.61
CA VAL A 114 -21.32 -15.72 5.44
C VAL A 114 -22.43 -14.69 5.67
N ARG A 115 -22.98 -14.60 6.88
CA ARG A 115 -24.02 -13.60 7.22
C ARG A 115 -23.46 -12.17 7.18
N ARG A 116 -22.31 -11.90 7.80
CA ARG A 116 -21.65 -10.59 7.72
C ARG A 116 -21.12 -10.28 6.32
N ARG A 117 -20.68 -11.28 5.53
CA ARG A 117 -20.36 -11.09 4.12
C ARG A 117 -21.59 -10.67 3.30
N ARG A 118 -22.78 -11.21 3.63
CA ARG A 118 -24.07 -10.77 3.04
C ARG A 118 -24.54 -9.41 3.57
N GLU A 119 -24.23 -9.07 4.81
CA GLU A 119 -24.61 -7.78 5.43
C GLU A 119 -23.64 -6.65 5.06
N SER A 120 -22.37 -6.97 4.79
CA SER A 120 -21.32 -6.10 4.24
C SER A 120 -21.64 -5.77 2.78
N HIS A 121 -22.73 -5.04 2.58
CA HIS A 121 -22.93 -4.30 1.35
C HIS A 121 -21.70 -3.43 1.18
N SER A 122 -20.98 -3.61 0.07
CA SER A 122 -20.04 -2.60 -0.44
C SER A 122 -20.86 -1.35 -0.79
N MET A 123 -21.34 -0.66 0.26
CA MET A 123 -21.72 0.72 0.17
C MET A 123 -20.41 1.45 0.23
N ALA A 124 -20.02 2.02 -0.90
CA ALA A 124 -18.92 2.96 -0.98
C ALA A 124 -18.92 3.85 0.26
N LYS A 125 -17.79 3.91 0.97
CA LYS A 125 -17.71 4.72 2.17
C LYS A 125 -18.09 6.17 1.81
N PRO A 126 -18.73 6.92 2.73
CA PRO A 126 -19.17 8.28 2.47
C PRO A 126 -18.05 9.14 1.86
N GLU A 127 -16.80 8.93 2.31
CA GLU A 127 -15.57 9.59 1.83
C GLU A 127 -15.39 9.62 0.30
N TYR A 128 -15.78 8.57 -0.44
CA TYR A 128 -15.60 8.50 -1.90
C TYR A 128 -16.86 8.02 -2.65
N SER A 129 -17.97 7.85 -1.94
CA SER A 129 -19.27 7.50 -2.52
C SER A 129 -19.71 8.47 -3.62
N GLU A 130 -19.40 9.76 -3.47
CA GLU A 130 -19.68 10.82 -4.45
C GLU A 130 -18.82 10.71 -5.72
N LEU A 131 -17.67 10.03 -5.65
CA LEU A 131 -16.80 9.83 -6.79
C LEU A 131 -17.26 8.67 -7.67
N LEU A 132 -18.00 7.73 -7.08
CA LEU A 132 -18.50 6.58 -7.81
C LEU A 132 -19.71 6.97 -8.67
N PRO A 133 -19.87 6.32 -9.82
CA PRO A 133 -21.07 6.48 -10.59
C PRO A 133 -22.34 6.10 -9.84
N ALA A 134 -23.43 6.83 -10.12
CA ALA A 134 -24.74 6.50 -9.59
C ALA A 134 -25.12 5.03 -9.88
N GLY A 135 -25.49 4.29 -8.84
CA GLY A 135 -25.85 2.88 -8.95
C GLY A 135 -24.67 1.90 -9.05
N THR A 136 -23.43 2.34 -8.82
CA THR A 136 -22.28 1.43 -8.71
C THR A 136 -22.53 0.45 -7.57
N ARG A 137 -22.62 -0.84 -7.91
CA ARG A 137 -22.67 -1.95 -6.96
C ARG A 137 -21.30 -2.60 -6.97
N GLY A 138 -20.61 -2.61 -5.82
CA GLY A 138 -19.38 -3.39 -5.66
C GLY A 138 -19.71 -4.87 -5.64
N PHE A 139 -18.86 -5.68 -6.28
CA PHE A 139 -18.93 -7.16 -6.25
C PHE A 139 -17.85 -7.76 -5.33
N GLU A 140 -17.41 -6.96 -4.37
CA GLU A 140 -16.38 -7.28 -3.38
C GLU A 140 -16.77 -8.47 -2.50
N ASP A 141 -18.07 -8.61 -2.19
CA ASP A 141 -18.66 -9.75 -1.50
C ASP A 141 -18.49 -11.08 -2.27
N GLN A 142 -18.41 -10.99 -3.59
CA GLN A 142 -18.21 -12.10 -4.52
C GLN A 142 -16.73 -12.34 -4.85
N GLY A 143 -15.82 -11.53 -4.29
CA GLY A 143 -14.38 -11.66 -4.48
C GLY A 143 -13.81 -10.83 -5.64
N LEU A 144 -14.59 -9.93 -6.26
CA LEU A 144 -14.08 -9.00 -7.25
C LEU A 144 -13.66 -7.69 -6.56
N GLY A 145 -12.35 -7.39 -6.55
CA GLY A 145 -11.84 -6.14 -6.00
C GLY A 145 -12.39 -4.91 -6.74
N LEU A 146 -12.83 -3.89 -5.98
CA LEU A 146 -13.46 -2.70 -6.56
C LEU A 146 -12.54 -1.96 -7.54
N LEU A 147 -11.23 -1.90 -7.26
CA LEU A 147 -10.27 -1.26 -8.18
C LEU A 147 -10.30 -1.89 -9.58
N LEU A 148 -10.36 -3.22 -9.65
CA LEU A 148 -10.44 -3.94 -10.93
C LEU A 148 -11.78 -3.70 -11.63
N GLN A 149 -12.88 -3.60 -10.87
CA GLN A 149 -14.17 -3.21 -11.44
C GLN A 149 -14.14 -1.79 -12.02
N LEU A 150 -13.45 -0.85 -11.36
CA LEU A 150 -13.29 0.53 -11.82
C LEU A 150 -12.37 0.63 -13.05
N SER A 151 -11.32 -0.20 -13.13
CA SER A 151 -10.42 -0.20 -14.29
C SER A 151 -11.16 -0.54 -15.59
N ILE A 152 -12.16 -1.43 -15.54
CA ILE A 152 -13.03 -1.74 -16.70
C ILE A 152 -13.74 -0.48 -17.22
N GLN A 153 -14.18 0.41 -16.33
CA GLN A 153 -14.85 1.66 -16.73
C GLN A 153 -13.88 2.64 -17.39
N VAL A 154 -12.64 2.72 -16.90
CA VAL A 154 -11.58 3.54 -17.48
C VAL A 154 -11.18 3.00 -18.85
N GLU A 155 -11.01 1.69 -19.00
CA GLU A 155 -10.71 1.04 -20.28
C GLU A 155 -11.83 1.28 -21.30
N ALA A 156 -13.09 1.16 -20.87
CA ALA A 156 -14.25 1.47 -21.70
C ALA A 156 -14.26 2.93 -22.15
N TYR A 157 -13.80 3.87 -21.31
CA TYR A 157 -13.65 5.28 -21.68
C TYR A 157 -12.55 5.48 -22.73
N ILE A 158 -11.39 4.84 -22.56
CA ILE A 158 -10.30 4.88 -23.55
C ILE A 158 -10.79 4.37 -24.90
N LYS A 159 -11.51 3.24 -24.90
CA LYS A 159 -12.13 2.68 -26.10
C LYS A 159 -13.12 3.67 -26.75
N ARG A 160 -14.05 4.23 -25.97
CA ARG A 160 -15.00 5.25 -26.48
C ARG A 160 -14.28 6.46 -27.04
N GLY A 161 -13.21 6.93 -26.39
CA GLY A 161 -12.40 8.06 -26.86
C GLY A 161 -11.70 7.76 -28.19
N HIS A 162 -11.18 6.54 -28.37
CA HIS A 162 -10.65 6.10 -29.66
C HIS A 162 -11.73 6.05 -30.75
N ASP A 163 -12.88 5.44 -30.44
CA ASP A 163 -14.00 5.31 -31.40
C ASP A 163 -14.59 6.69 -31.75
N ARG A 164 -14.54 7.66 -30.83
CA ARG A 164 -14.86 9.08 -31.06
C ARG A 164 -13.77 9.82 -31.84
N GLY A 165 -12.58 9.28 -32.00
CA GLY A 165 -11.44 9.93 -32.65
C GLY A 165 -10.74 10.99 -31.79
N TRP A 166 -10.90 10.94 -30.47
CA TRP A 166 -10.15 11.78 -29.51
C TRP A 166 -8.72 11.28 -29.32
N PHE A 167 -8.55 9.96 -29.30
CA PHE A 167 -7.25 9.31 -29.16
C PHE A 167 -6.92 8.55 -30.44
N HIS A 168 -5.77 8.82 -31.03
CA HIS A 168 -5.26 7.98 -32.11
C HIS A 168 -4.83 6.61 -31.57
N ALA A 169 -4.79 5.57 -32.41
CA ALA A 169 -4.49 4.21 -31.97
C ALA A 169 -3.20 4.07 -31.11
N PRO A 170 -2.06 4.72 -31.44
CA PRO A 170 -0.87 4.68 -30.59
C PRO A 170 -1.11 5.32 -29.21
N GLN A 171 -1.86 6.42 -29.15
CA GLN A 171 -2.19 7.11 -27.91
C GLN A 171 -3.14 6.29 -27.04
N ALA A 172 -4.19 5.69 -27.63
CA ALA A 172 -5.10 4.80 -26.92
C ALA A 172 -4.36 3.58 -26.32
N SER A 173 -3.42 3.01 -27.09
CA SER A 173 -2.55 1.94 -26.60
C SER A 173 -1.67 2.40 -25.43
N GLN A 174 -1.10 3.60 -25.48
CA GLN A 174 -0.31 4.16 -24.37
C GLN A 174 -1.16 4.38 -23.12
N LEU A 175 -2.39 4.86 -23.25
CA LEU A 175 -3.33 5.01 -22.14
C LEU A 175 -3.66 3.67 -21.48
N THR A 176 -3.88 2.64 -22.30
CA THR A 176 -4.12 1.26 -21.82
C THR A 176 -2.89 0.73 -21.05
N VAL A 177 -1.68 1.01 -21.52
CA VAL A 177 -0.44 0.65 -20.81
C VAL A 177 -0.34 1.34 -19.45
N GLN A 178 -0.70 2.63 -19.36
CA GLN A 178 -0.73 3.35 -18.08
C GLN A 178 -1.76 2.79 -17.11
N LEU A 179 -2.94 2.38 -17.61
CA LEU A 179 -3.94 1.70 -16.79
C LEU A 179 -3.44 0.34 -16.30
N ASN A 180 -2.79 -0.45 -17.17
CA ASN A 180 -2.18 -1.72 -16.79
C ASN A 180 -1.07 -1.55 -15.74
N ALA A 181 -0.25 -0.49 -15.84
CA ALA A 181 0.76 -0.17 -14.84
C ALA A 181 0.14 0.15 -13.47
N LEU A 182 -0.97 0.89 -13.44
CA LEU A 182 -1.74 1.13 -12.22
C LEU A 182 -2.24 -0.18 -11.60
N VAL A 183 -2.90 -1.03 -12.39
CA VAL A 183 -3.42 -2.33 -11.93
C VAL A 183 -2.29 -3.26 -11.47
N SER A 184 -1.14 -3.25 -12.15
CA SER A 184 0.04 -4.02 -11.75
C SER A 184 0.60 -3.54 -10.41
N ALA A 185 0.71 -2.23 -10.19
CA ALA A 185 1.17 -1.69 -8.92
C ALA A 185 0.20 -2.04 -7.77
N TYR A 186 -1.11 -2.03 -8.04
CA TYR A 186 -2.10 -2.50 -7.09
C TYR A 186 -1.92 -3.99 -6.74
N GLY A 187 -1.74 -4.87 -7.74
CA GLY A 187 -1.50 -6.30 -7.48
C GLY A 187 -0.21 -6.58 -6.68
N SER A 188 0.84 -5.76 -6.87
CA SER A 188 2.04 -5.82 -6.02
C SER A 188 1.74 -5.44 -4.57
N LEU A 189 0.90 -4.42 -4.34
CA LEU A 189 0.46 -4.03 -3.00
C LEU A 189 -0.39 -5.13 -2.34
N GLU A 190 -1.29 -5.77 -3.10
CA GLU A 190 -2.06 -6.93 -2.61
C GLU A 190 -1.14 -8.06 -2.17
N THR A 191 -0.07 -8.33 -2.93
CA THR A 191 0.93 -9.35 -2.57
C THR A 191 1.59 -8.99 -1.24
N ILE A 192 2.09 -7.76 -1.08
CA ILE A 192 2.72 -7.33 0.18
C ILE A 192 1.77 -7.51 1.36
N HIS A 193 0.50 -7.09 1.23
CA HIS A 193 -0.50 -7.22 2.27
C HIS A 193 -0.86 -8.68 2.59
N LEU A 194 -1.11 -9.50 1.57
CA LEU A 194 -1.60 -10.88 1.73
C LEU A 194 -0.51 -11.90 2.04
N THR A 195 0.76 -11.57 1.79
CA THR A 195 1.90 -12.44 2.10
C THR A 195 2.75 -11.85 3.23
N PRO A 196 2.29 -11.89 4.50
CA PRO A 196 3.12 -11.49 5.64
C PRO A 196 4.30 -12.46 5.84
N LEU A 197 5.30 -12.05 6.62
CA LEU A 197 6.42 -12.94 6.93
C LEU A 197 5.92 -14.20 7.66
N PRO A 198 6.50 -15.39 7.39
CA PRO A 198 6.08 -16.61 8.06
C PRO A 198 6.17 -16.49 9.58
N VAL A 199 5.05 -16.74 10.28
CA VAL A 199 4.96 -16.59 11.74
C VAL A 199 6.01 -17.44 12.47
N ALA A 200 6.29 -18.65 11.96
CA ALA A 200 7.32 -19.53 12.52
C ALA A 200 8.71 -18.90 12.52
N TYR A 201 9.05 -18.15 11.46
CA TYR A 201 10.32 -17.43 11.37
C TYR A 201 10.40 -16.31 12.43
N LEU A 202 9.33 -15.53 12.59
CA LEU A 202 9.26 -14.45 13.58
C LEU A 202 9.37 -14.97 15.02
N ILE A 203 8.66 -16.05 15.35
CA ILE A 203 8.72 -16.68 16.67
C ILE A 203 10.13 -17.21 16.94
N HIS A 204 10.69 -17.96 16.00
CA HIS A 204 12.01 -18.56 16.18
C HIS A 204 13.09 -17.50 16.38
N MET A 205 13.04 -16.42 15.60
CA MET A 205 14.00 -15.33 15.74
C MET A 205 13.91 -14.64 17.12
N ARG A 206 12.70 -14.37 17.62
CA ARG A 206 12.50 -13.81 18.97
C ARG A 206 13.01 -14.75 20.06
N GLN A 207 12.81 -16.06 19.91
CA GLN A 207 13.32 -17.06 20.84
C GLN A 207 14.85 -17.10 20.84
N VAL A 208 15.49 -17.09 19.67
CA VAL A 208 16.96 -17.08 19.54
C VAL A 208 17.55 -15.81 20.15
N LEU A 209 16.94 -14.64 19.89
CA LEU A 209 17.33 -13.37 20.51
C LEU A 209 17.21 -13.42 22.04
N ALA A 210 16.08 -13.94 22.56
CA ALA A 210 15.86 -14.06 24.00
C ALA A 210 16.89 -15.00 24.66
N LEU A 211 17.13 -16.16 24.06
CA LEU A 211 18.13 -17.12 24.54
C LEU A 211 19.54 -16.51 24.55
N PHE A 212 19.91 -15.76 23.50
CA PHE A 212 21.19 -15.06 23.46
C PHE A 212 21.32 -14.07 24.62
N CYS A 213 20.32 -13.21 24.83
CA CYS A 213 20.30 -12.26 25.95
C CYS A 213 20.36 -12.97 27.32
N CYS A 214 19.81 -14.17 27.46
CA CYS A 214 19.94 -14.98 28.68
C CYS A 214 21.36 -15.55 28.88
N VAL A 215 22.09 -15.88 27.81
CA VAL A 215 23.44 -16.47 27.87
C VAL A 215 24.53 -15.43 28.12
N VAL A 216 24.39 -14.22 27.54
CA VAL A 216 25.35 -13.11 27.65
C VAL A 216 25.81 -12.80 29.09
N PRO A 217 24.94 -12.66 30.11
CA PRO A 217 25.39 -12.28 31.46
C PRO A 217 26.30 -13.35 32.09
N PHE A 218 26.03 -14.64 31.87
CA PHE A 218 26.85 -15.75 32.40
C PHE A 218 28.22 -15.85 31.72
N ALA A 219 28.29 -15.42 30.46
CA ALA A 219 29.54 -15.43 29.72
C ALA A 219 30.43 -14.21 30.07
N LEU A 220 29.83 -13.08 30.46
CA LEU A 220 30.56 -11.86 30.84
C LEU A 220 30.92 -11.78 32.34
N VAL A 221 30.15 -12.43 33.23
CA VAL A 221 30.33 -12.28 34.69
C VAL A 221 31.71 -12.74 35.18
N GLY A 222 32.32 -13.72 34.52
CA GLY A 222 33.64 -14.25 34.89
C GLY A 222 34.77 -13.24 34.72
N GLU A 223 34.69 -12.37 33.70
CA GLU A 223 35.72 -11.37 33.40
C GLU A 223 35.37 -9.99 33.99
N MET A 224 34.08 -9.62 34.00
CA MET A 224 33.63 -8.27 34.29
C MET A 224 32.92 -8.10 35.65
N GLY A 225 32.64 -9.18 36.37
CA GLY A 225 31.91 -9.13 37.64
C GLY A 225 30.60 -8.33 37.54
N TRP A 226 30.40 -7.34 38.41
CA TRP A 226 29.20 -6.49 38.43
C TRP A 226 28.99 -5.63 37.18
N TRP A 227 30.05 -5.30 36.44
CA TRP A 227 29.95 -4.50 35.22
C TRP A 227 29.21 -5.25 34.09
N SER A 228 29.16 -6.59 34.17
CA SER A 228 28.41 -7.45 33.25
C SER A 228 26.92 -7.08 33.17
N ILE A 229 26.31 -6.63 34.28
CA ILE A 229 24.89 -6.26 34.32
C ILE A 229 24.63 -5.05 33.41
N MET A 230 25.46 -4.01 33.54
CA MET A 230 25.33 -2.81 32.72
C MET A 230 25.53 -3.13 31.24
N LEU A 231 26.58 -3.88 30.90
CA LEU A 231 26.88 -4.21 29.51
C LEU A 231 25.81 -5.12 28.88
N THR A 232 25.34 -6.13 29.62
CA THR A 232 24.24 -7.01 29.16
C THR A 232 22.97 -6.22 28.92
N SER A 233 22.64 -5.27 29.80
CA SER A 233 21.46 -4.42 29.66
C SER A 233 21.55 -3.56 28.39
N PHE A 234 22.73 -3.00 28.10
CA PHE A 234 22.98 -2.23 26.89
C PHE A 234 22.88 -3.07 25.61
N ILE A 235 23.47 -4.28 25.62
CA ILE A 235 23.37 -5.23 24.50
C ILE A 235 21.91 -5.62 24.26
N ALA A 236 21.18 -6.00 25.31
CA ALA A 236 19.78 -6.38 25.21
C ALA A 236 18.93 -5.23 24.66
N PHE A 237 19.10 -4.01 25.20
CA PHE A 237 18.41 -2.81 24.70
C PHE A 237 18.66 -2.61 23.20
N THR A 238 19.91 -2.75 22.75
CA THR A 238 20.27 -2.55 21.35
C THR A 238 19.63 -3.61 20.44
N LEU A 239 19.75 -4.89 20.79
CA LEU A 239 19.25 -5.98 19.94
C LEU A 239 17.71 -6.04 19.91
N TYR A 240 17.04 -5.86 21.05
CA TYR A 240 15.59 -5.75 21.09
C TYR A 240 15.09 -4.46 20.44
N GLY A 241 15.84 -3.37 20.51
CA GLY A 241 15.51 -2.13 19.78
C GLY A 241 15.50 -2.36 18.26
N ILE A 242 16.52 -3.04 17.73
CA ILE A 242 16.61 -3.40 16.31
C ILE A 242 15.44 -4.33 15.90
N GLU A 243 15.12 -5.35 16.72
CA GLU A 243 13.97 -6.24 16.48
C GLU A 243 12.64 -5.47 16.51
N ALA A 244 12.45 -4.56 17.47
CA ALA A 244 11.25 -3.75 17.57
C ALA A 244 11.06 -2.84 16.34
N ILE A 245 12.13 -2.20 15.85
CA ILE A 245 12.09 -1.39 14.62
C ILE A 245 11.67 -2.26 13.43
N GLY A 246 12.27 -3.44 13.28
CA GLY A 246 11.90 -4.35 12.20
C GLY A 246 10.44 -4.81 12.27
N ALA A 247 9.86 -4.89 13.47
CA ALA A 247 8.44 -5.23 13.65
C ALA A 247 7.52 -4.07 13.24
N GLN A 248 7.89 -2.83 13.58
CA GLN A 248 7.11 -1.65 13.21
C GLN A 248 7.09 -1.42 11.70
N VAL A 249 8.20 -1.68 11.00
CA VAL A 249 8.32 -1.41 9.55
C VAL A 249 7.75 -2.56 8.70
N GLU A 250 7.45 -3.72 9.30
CA GLU A 250 7.00 -4.92 8.59
C GLU A 250 5.60 -4.79 7.97
N ASP A 251 4.70 -4.06 8.64
CA ASP A 251 3.33 -3.80 8.18
C ASP A 251 3.14 -2.30 7.83
N PRO A 252 3.50 -1.88 6.60
CA PRO A 252 3.58 -0.47 6.26
C PRO A 252 2.23 0.22 6.07
N PHE A 253 1.10 -0.51 6.07
CA PHE A 253 -0.22 0.00 5.70
C PHE A 253 -1.19 0.13 6.88
N GLY A 254 -0.71 -0.08 8.10
CA GLY A 254 -1.51 0.01 9.31
C GLY A 254 -1.95 1.43 9.67
N GLN A 255 -2.15 1.65 10.98
CA GLN A 255 -2.54 2.94 11.56
C GLN A 255 -1.50 3.48 12.56
N ASP A 256 -0.32 2.87 12.62
CA ASP A 256 0.76 3.31 13.49
C ASP A 256 1.39 4.61 12.97
N ARG A 257 2.06 5.34 13.87
CA ARG A 257 2.71 6.62 13.51
C ARG A 257 3.83 6.47 12.50
N ALA A 258 4.43 5.27 12.43
CA ALA A 258 5.54 4.96 11.54
C ALA A 258 5.07 4.48 10.16
N ASP A 259 3.78 4.17 10.01
CA ASP A 259 3.23 3.61 8.78
C ASP A 259 3.14 4.67 7.68
N ILE A 260 2.98 4.17 6.44
CA ILE A 260 2.76 5.04 5.30
C ILE A 260 1.43 5.79 5.51
N LYS A 261 1.47 7.11 5.36
CA LYS A 261 0.31 8.00 5.53
C LYS A 261 -0.62 7.94 4.31
N VAL A 262 -1.21 6.78 4.04
CA VAL A 262 -2.06 6.54 2.86
C VAL A 262 -3.25 7.52 2.79
N ASP A 263 -3.83 7.91 3.93
CA ASP A 263 -4.89 8.93 3.96
C ASP A 263 -4.42 10.28 3.43
N ALA A 264 -3.22 10.72 3.85
CA ALA A 264 -2.67 11.99 3.41
C ALA A 264 -2.39 11.97 1.90
N ILE A 265 -1.90 10.84 1.37
CA ILE A 265 -1.69 10.66 -0.08
C ILE A 265 -3.04 10.73 -0.83
N CYS A 266 -4.08 10.06 -0.32
CA CYS A 266 -5.41 10.09 -0.95
C CYS A 266 -6.03 11.50 -0.92
N GLU A 267 -5.82 12.23 0.17
CA GLU A 267 -6.36 13.57 0.35
C GLU A 267 -5.63 14.60 -0.53
N ASP A 268 -4.30 14.51 -0.62
CA ASP A 268 -3.50 15.36 -1.51
C ASP A 268 -3.92 15.17 -2.98
N LEU A 269 -4.04 13.90 -3.41
CA LEU A 269 -4.51 13.57 -4.75
C LEU A 269 -5.96 14.02 -5.00
N ARG A 270 -6.84 13.95 -3.98
CA ARG A 270 -8.23 14.43 -4.07
C ARG A 270 -8.26 15.93 -4.29
N VAL A 271 -7.51 16.70 -3.51
CA VAL A 271 -7.42 18.16 -3.64
C VAL A 271 -6.89 18.52 -5.02
N GLU A 272 -5.76 17.95 -5.44
CA GLU A 272 -5.17 18.18 -6.76
C GLU A 272 -6.16 17.90 -7.89
N THR A 273 -6.78 16.72 -7.90
CA THR A 273 -7.73 16.30 -8.93
C THR A 273 -8.98 17.18 -8.94
N SER A 274 -9.45 17.61 -7.77
CA SER A 274 -10.62 18.50 -7.66
C SER A 274 -10.37 19.88 -8.27
N VAL A 275 -9.17 20.44 -8.08
CA VAL A 275 -8.77 21.71 -8.68
C VAL A 275 -8.67 21.57 -10.20
N LEU A 276 -7.98 20.52 -10.69
CA LEU A 276 -7.90 20.24 -12.13
C LEU A 276 -9.27 20.12 -12.78
N LEU A 277 -10.21 19.43 -12.12
CA LEU A 277 -11.57 19.25 -12.62
C LEU A 277 -12.33 20.58 -12.66
N GLN A 278 -12.25 21.40 -11.61
CA GLN A 278 -12.90 22.72 -11.55
C GLN A 278 -12.37 23.66 -12.65
N GLU A 279 -11.05 23.68 -12.85
CA GLU A 279 -10.42 24.53 -13.87
C GLU A 279 -10.79 24.07 -15.29
N TRP A 280 -10.86 22.76 -15.52
CA TRP A 280 -11.34 22.20 -16.78
C TRP A 280 -12.85 22.46 -17.01
N GLN A 281 -13.65 22.48 -15.93
CA GLN A 281 -15.06 22.87 -15.97
C GLN A 281 -15.27 24.36 -16.30
N ARG A 282 -14.34 25.22 -15.88
CA ARG A 282 -14.34 26.65 -16.24
C ARG A 282 -13.83 26.91 -17.65
N GLY A 283 -13.06 25.97 -18.21
CA GLY A 283 -12.38 26.15 -19.48
C GLY A 283 -11.28 27.20 -19.38
N SER A 284 -10.53 27.19 -18.27
CA SER A 284 -9.43 28.14 -18.06
C SER A 284 -8.28 27.92 -19.04
N ASP A 285 -7.42 28.92 -19.12
CA ASP A 285 -6.22 28.98 -19.96
C ASP A 285 -5.20 27.87 -19.65
N MET A 286 -5.30 27.22 -18.48
CA MET A 286 -4.56 26.00 -18.12
C MET A 286 -4.72 24.87 -19.16
N PHE A 287 -5.87 24.78 -19.82
CA PHE A 287 -6.16 23.78 -20.85
C PHE A 287 -6.29 24.47 -22.22
N PRO A 288 -5.16 24.86 -22.84
CA PRO A 288 -5.20 25.58 -24.10
C PRO A 288 -5.82 24.69 -25.18
N ARG A 289 -7.06 24.99 -25.53
CA ARG A 289 -7.70 24.47 -26.73
C ARG A 289 -7.22 25.40 -27.84
N GLU A 290 -6.45 24.89 -28.80
CA GLU A 290 -5.92 25.70 -29.90
C GLU A 290 -6.99 26.68 -30.41
N LEU A 291 -6.79 27.96 -30.08
CA LEU A 291 -7.55 29.05 -30.66
C LEU A 291 -7.29 29.00 -32.16
N SER A 292 -8.38 29.00 -32.93
CA SER A 292 -8.44 29.14 -34.38
C SER A 292 -7.15 29.71 -34.98
N ARG A 293 -6.48 28.92 -35.82
CA ARG A 293 -5.60 29.52 -36.83
C ARG A 293 -6.47 30.47 -37.66
N SER A 294 -6.24 31.77 -37.46
CA SER A 294 -6.64 32.87 -38.35
C SER A 294 -6.17 32.62 -39.77
#